data_AF-J9D523-F1
#
_entry.id   AF-J9D523-F1
#
_cell.length_a   1.000
_cell.length_b   1.000
_cell.length_c   1.000
_cell.angle_alpha   90.00
_cell.angle_beta   90.00
_cell.angle_gamma   90.00
#
_symmetry.space_group_name_H-M   'P 1'
#
loop_
_entity.id
_entity.type
_entity.pdbx_description
1 polymer ?
#
loop_
_entity_poly.entity_id
_entity_poly.type
_entity_poly.pdbx_seq_one_letter_code
_entity_poly.pdbx_strand_id
1 'polypeptide(L)'
;MLIFLLITYIVSSTDSESVISRIKKIDNEIKHHENMIELNLREISYLKNQVCSSAYLEYNQNKIEADIYDLQTEKIRILNNNGENRYSKTEKMKFQMMHEIEMKIEIKKKELYMQEKLINDIKNDIVDLEKENDTHKKQILILKSDKDNFRNVWVQ
;
A
#
# COMPACT_ATOMS: atom_id res chain seq x y z
N MET A 1 -57.77 36.00 -2.60
CA MET A 1 -57.33 34.83 -1.80
C MET A 1 -56.76 33.70 -2.65
N LEU A 2 -57.46 33.22 -3.70
CA LEU A 2 -56.97 32.10 -4.55
C LEU A 2 -55.59 32.34 -5.19
N ILE A 3 -55.32 33.55 -5.70
CA ILE A 3 -54.02 33.89 -6.31
C ILE A 3 -52.88 33.86 -5.28
N PHE A 4 -53.14 34.31 -4.05
CA PHE A 4 -52.14 34.32 -2.98
C PHE A 4 -51.77 32.89 -2.54
N LEU A 5 -52.77 32.01 -2.44
CA LEU A 5 -52.56 30.58 -2.15
C LEU A 5 -51.79 29.85 -3.25
N LEU A 6 -52.02 30.22 -4.51
CA LEU A 6 -51.30 29.65 -5.65
C LEU A 6 -49.83 30.09 -5.69
N ILE A 7 -49.55 31.36 -5.37
CA ILE A 7 -48.18 31.87 -5.27
C ILE A 7 -47.44 31.22 -4.10
N THR A 8 -48.06 31.11 -2.91
CA THR A 8 -47.42 30.42 -1.78
C THR A 8 -47.21 28.94 -2.08
N TYR A 9 -48.16 28.27 -2.74
CA TYR A 9 -48.01 26.88 -3.15
C TYR A 9 -46.86 26.70 -4.17
N ILE A 10 -46.74 27.59 -5.16
CA ILE A 10 -45.66 27.55 -6.15
C ILE A 10 -44.31 27.77 -5.48
N VAL A 11 -44.18 28.78 -4.61
CA VAL A 11 -42.93 29.05 -3.86
C VAL A 11 -42.55 27.87 -2.96
N SER A 12 -43.49 27.35 -2.17
CA SER A 12 -43.27 26.17 -1.31
C SER A 12 -42.93 24.91 -2.11
N SER A 13 -43.53 24.72 -3.30
CA SER A 13 -43.21 23.58 -4.17
C SER A 13 -41.82 23.69 -4.81
N THR A 14 -41.38 24.91 -5.12
CA THR A 14 -40.05 25.17 -5.71
C THR A 14 -38.94 24.94 -4.68
N ASP A 15 -39.17 25.35 -3.43
CA ASP A 15 -38.25 25.07 -2.31
C ASP A 15 -38.21 23.57 -1.98
N SER A 16 -39.35 22.87 -2.05
CA SER A 16 -39.39 21.42 -1.81
C SER A 16 -38.64 20.62 -2.88
N GLU A 17 -38.79 20.95 -4.17
CA GLU A 17 -38.05 20.28 -5.25
C GLU A 17 -36.52 20.53 -5.13
N SER A 18 -36.13 21.73 -4.72
CA SER A 18 -34.73 22.10 -4.47
C SER A 18 -34.11 21.26 -3.32
N VAL A 19 -34.83 21.09 -2.21
CA VAL A 19 -34.39 20.26 -1.07
C VAL A 19 -34.27 18.79 -1.48
N ILE A 20 -35.25 18.24 -2.19
CA ILE A 20 -35.22 16.85 -2.68
C ILE A 20 -34.03 16.62 -3.62
N SER A 21 -33.79 17.55 -4.54
CA SER A 21 -32.64 17.50 -5.46
C SER A 21 -31.31 17.50 -4.70
N ARG A 22 -31.20 18.32 -3.66
CA ARG A 22 -30.00 18.42 -2.83
C ARG A 22 -29.76 17.17 -1.98
N ILE A 23 -30.81 16.59 -1.38
CA ILE A 23 -30.74 15.31 -0.67
C ILE A 23 -30.27 14.20 -1.63
N LYS A 24 -30.82 14.14 -2.85
CA LYS A 24 -30.42 13.15 -3.86
C LYS A 24 -28.96 13.29 -4.27
N LYS A 25 -28.46 14.53 -4.38
CA LYS A 25 -27.03 14.79 -4.65
C LYS A 25 -26.15 14.27 -3.51
N ILE A 26 -26.52 14.55 -2.26
CA ILE A 26 -25.81 14.06 -1.07
C ILE A 26 -25.80 12.52 -1.05
N ASP A 27 -26.92 11.86 -1.34
CA ASP A 27 -26.98 10.39 -1.40
C ASP A 27 -26.04 9.81 -2.46
N ASN A 28 -25.93 10.45 -3.63
CA ASN A 28 -24.98 10.04 -4.66
C ASN A 28 -23.52 10.23 -4.23
N GLU A 29 -23.20 11.33 -3.55
CA GLU A 29 -21.85 11.60 -3.03
C GLU A 29 -21.45 10.62 -1.92
N ILE A 30 -22.38 10.28 -1.01
CA ILE A 30 -22.18 9.23 0.00
C ILE A 30 -21.88 7.89 -0.70
N LYS A 31 -22.70 7.50 -1.67
CA LYS A 31 -22.51 6.23 -2.41
C LYS A 31 -21.17 6.20 -3.16
N HIS A 32 -20.74 7.34 -3.70
CA HIS A 32 -19.43 7.46 -4.33
C HIS A 32 -18.30 7.17 -3.34
N HIS A 33 -18.32 7.81 -2.16
CA HIS A 33 -17.32 7.56 -1.12
C HIS A 33 -17.35 6.13 -0.57
N GLU A 34 -18.54 5.54 -0.41
CA GLU A 34 -18.69 4.13 -0.01
C GLU A 34 -18.04 3.19 -1.05
N ASN A 35 -18.24 3.45 -2.34
CA ASN A 35 -17.61 2.69 -3.41
C ASN A 35 -16.09 2.86 -3.44
N MET A 36 -15.57 4.07 -3.20
CA MET A 36 -14.11 4.29 -3.09
C MET A 36 -13.51 3.51 -1.94
N ILE A 37 -14.18 3.49 -0.77
CA ILE A 37 -13.76 2.66 0.37
C ILE A 37 -13.73 1.18 -0.02
N GLU A 38 -14.76 0.69 -0.70
CA GLU A 38 -14.81 -0.72 -1.12
C GLU A 38 -13.67 -1.08 -2.08
N LEU A 39 -13.36 -0.21 -3.05
CA LEU A 39 -12.24 -0.40 -3.97
C LEU A 39 -10.91 -0.44 -3.22
N ASN A 40 -10.68 0.51 -2.33
CA ASN A 40 -9.46 0.57 -1.53
C ASN A 40 -9.32 -0.65 -0.60
N LEU A 41 -10.41 -1.15 -0.01
CA LEU A 41 -10.39 -2.36 0.81
C LEU A 41 -10.02 -3.61 0.00
N ARG A 42 -10.51 -3.73 -1.24
CA ARG A 42 -10.12 -4.81 -2.15
C ARG A 42 -8.64 -4.75 -2.50
N GLU A 43 -8.13 -3.55 -2.80
CA GLU A 43 -6.71 -3.35 -3.09
C GLU A 43 -5.83 -3.66 -1.88
N ILE A 44 -6.19 -3.18 -0.68
CA ILE A 44 -5.51 -3.54 0.57
C ILE A 44 -5.47 -5.06 0.75
N SER A 45 -6.57 -5.77 0.48
CA SER A 45 -6.61 -7.23 0.59
C SER A 45 -5.66 -7.90 -0.42
N TYR A 46 -5.58 -7.38 -1.64
CA TYR A 46 -4.68 -7.87 -2.67
C TYR A 46 -3.21 -7.65 -2.27
N LEU A 47 -2.85 -6.44 -1.85
CA LEU A 47 -1.52 -6.09 -1.36
C LEU A 47 -1.12 -6.91 -0.13
N LYS A 48 -2.04 -7.09 0.83
CA LYS A 48 -1.83 -7.95 2.01
C LYS A 48 -1.56 -9.40 1.60
N ASN A 49 -2.24 -9.94 0.59
CA ASN A 49 -1.97 -11.29 0.10
C ASN A 49 -0.58 -11.43 -0.54
N GLN A 50 -0.07 -10.40 -1.22
CA GLN A 50 1.31 -10.40 -1.73
C GLN A 50 2.33 -10.50 -0.57
N VAL A 51 2.11 -9.74 0.50
CA VAL A 51 2.98 -9.73 1.70
C VAL A 51 2.78 -10.96 2.60
N CYS A 52 1.54 -11.47 2.72
CA CYS A 52 1.18 -12.63 3.56
C CYS A 52 1.66 -13.98 3.02
N SER A 53 2.32 -14.01 1.87
CA SER A 53 3.28 -15.07 1.56
C SER A 53 4.52 -15.01 2.48
N SER A 54 4.39 -14.52 3.72
CA SER A 54 5.47 -14.20 4.65
C SER A 54 6.34 -15.41 4.95
N ALA A 55 5.77 -16.61 5.00
CA ALA A 55 6.55 -17.84 5.14
C ALA A 55 7.47 -18.09 3.93
N TYR A 56 7.04 -17.74 2.72
CA TYR A 56 7.85 -17.85 1.51
C TYR A 56 8.92 -16.74 1.44
N LEU A 57 8.58 -15.52 1.86
CA LEU A 57 9.52 -14.40 1.93
C LEU A 57 10.60 -14.64 2.98
N GLU A 58 10.22 -15.03 4.20
CA GLU A 58 11.12 -15.38 5.29
C GLU A 58 12.00 -16.59 4.91
N TYR A 59 11.42 -17.60 4.27
CA TYR A 59 12.18 -18.73 3.73
C TYR A 59 13.23 -18.28 2.71
N ASN A 60 12.87 -17.39 1.77
CA ASN A 60 13.81 -16.89 0.76
C ASN A 60 14.89 -16.00 1.37
N GLN A 61 14.55 -15.15 2.34
CA GLN A 61 15.54 -14.35 3.09
C GLN A 61 16.54 -15.27 3.79
N ASN A 62 16.06 -16.24 4.57
CA ASN A 62 16.90 -17.22 5.26
C ASN A 62 17.79 -18.00 4.30
N LYS A 63 17.28 -18.35 3.11
CA LYS A 63 18.05 -19.03 2.07
C LYS A 63 19.16 -18.14 1.52
N ILE A 64 18.88 -16.87 1.20
CA ILE A 64 19.89 -15.93 0.69
C ILE A 64 20.94 -15.66 1.76
N GLU A 65 20.54 -15.50 3.03
CA GLU A 65 21.46 -15.32 4.16
C GLU A 65 22.37 -16.53 4.36
N ALA A 66 21.82 -17.75 4.30
CA ALA A 66 22.60 -18.98 4.36
C ALA A 66 23.61 -19.05 3.20
N ASP A 67 23.20 -18.73 1.98
CA ASP A 67 24.10 -18.70 0.82
C ASP A 67 25.23 -17.67 1.00
N ILE A 68 24.93 -16.50 1.59
CA ILE A 68 25.96 -15.49 1.91
C ILE A 68 26.94 -16.04 2.95
N TYR A 69 26.44 -16.71 3.99
CA TYR A 69 27.26 -17.33 5.02
C TYR A 69 28.20 -18.40 4.44
N ASP A 70 27.70 -19.26 3.55
CA ASP A 70 28.49 -20.29 2.89
C ASP A 70 29.58 -19.67 2.00
N LEU A 71 29.24 -18.62 1.24
CA LEU A 71 30.19 -17.86 0.43
C LEU A 71 31.27 -17.18 1.29
N GLN A 72 30.90 -16.60 2.44
CA GLN A 72 31.84 -16.02 3.38
C GLN A 72 32.78 -17.08 3.98
N THR A 73 32.24 -18.25 4.33
CA THR A 73 33.03 -19.39 4.83
C THR A 73 34.02 -19.87 3.77
N GLU A 74 33.58 -20.00 2.52
CA GLU A 74 34.46 -20.40 1.42
C GLU A 74 35.56 -19.36 1.15
N LYS A 75 35.25 -18.07 1.25
CA LYS A 75 36.25 -17.00 1.18
C LYS A 75 37.32 -17.16 2.25
N ILE A 76 36.92 -17.46 3.49
CA ILE A 76 37.85 -17.70 4.61
C ILE A 76 38.70 -18.95 4.36
N ARG A 77 38.11 -20.03 3.82
CA ARG A 77 38.86 -21.25 3.44
C ARG A 77 39.93 -20.95 2.40
N ILE A 78 39.61 -20.22 1.33
CA ILE A 78 40.57 -19.84 0.28
C ILE A 78 41.71 -19.00 0.86
N LEU A 79 41.39 -18.07 1.76
CA LEU A 79 42.37 -17.24 2.46
C LEU A 79 43.34 -18.09 3.30
N ASN A 80 42.80 -19.07 4.03
CA ASN A 80 43.55 -19.90 4.97
C ASN A 80 44.25 -21.10 4.31
N ASN A 81 43.91 -21.45 3.08
CA ASN A 81 44.51 -22.58 2.35
C ASN A 81 45.93 -22.23 1.89
N ASN A 82 46.86 -22.20 2.83
CA ASN A 82 48.29 -21.97 2.59
C ASN A 82 48.93 -23.27 2.13
N GLY A 83 48.83 -23.57 0.84
CA GLY A 83 49.73 -24.52 0.19
C GLY A 83 51.15 -23.98 0.31
N GLU A 84 51.97 -24.64 1.13
CA GLU A 84 53.40 -24.36 1.21
C GLU A 84 54.00 -24.41 -0.21
N ASN A 85 54.60 -23.29 -0.62
CA ASN A 85 55.43 -23.09 -1.82
C ASN A 85 54.76 -22.81 -3.20
N ARG A 86 55.04 -21.57 -3.66
CA ARG A 86 55.54 -21.14 -4.99
C ARG A 86 54.53 -20.74 -6.10
N TYR A 87 54.90 -19.62 -6.73
CA TYR A 87 54.39 -18.97 -7.95
C TYR A 87 53.29 -17.90 -7.80
N SER A 88 53.59 -16.68 -8.28
CA SER A 88 52.69 -15.51 -8.34
C SER A 88 51.38 -15.76 -9.10
N LYS A 89 51.35 -16.78 -9.98
CA LYS A 89 50.13 -17.27 -10.65
C LYS A 89 49.09 -17.81 -9.64
N THR A 90 49.53 -18.47 -8.58
CA THR A 90 48.67 -19.09 -7.56
C THR A 90 48.02 -18.03 -6.67
N GLU A 91 48.77 -16.97 -6.31
CA GLU A 91 48.23 -15.80 -5.59
C GLU A 91 47.23 -15.01 -6.44
N LYS A 92 47.54 -14.78 -7.72
CA LYS A 92 46.62 -14.11 -8.65
C LYS A 92 45.30 -14.89 -8.81
N MET A 93 45.37 -16.22 -8.87
CA MET A 93 44.19 -17.08 -8.97
C MET A 93 43.36 -17.05 -7.68
N LYS A 94 43.99 -17.07 -6.50
CA LYS A 94 43.30 -16.87 -5.22
C LYS A 94 42.57 -15.53 -5.16
N PHE A 95 43.24 -14.45 -5.58
CA PHE A 95 42.63 -13.12 -5.62
C PHE A 95 41.41 -13.08 -6.55
N GLN A 96 41.51 -13.69 -7.73
CA GLN A 96 40.38 -13.81 -8.66
C GLN A 96 39.20 -14.59 -8.05
N MET A 97 39.46 -15.73 -7.43
CA MET A 97 38.42 -16.52 -6.76
C MET A 97 37.75 -15.76 -5.61
N MET A 98 38.53 -15.05 -4.79
CA MET A 98 38.00 -14.22 -3.72
C MET A 98 37.14 -13.07 -4.25
N HIS A 99 37.58 -12.43 -5.33
CA HIS A 99 36.84 -11.35 -5.98
C HIS A 99 35.51 -11.86 -6.57
N GLU A 100 35.51 -13.03 -7.21
CA GLU A 100 34.27 -13.66 -7.69
C GLU A 100 33.29 -13.98 -6.56
N ILE A 101 33.79 -14.45 -5.41
CA ILE A 101 32.97 -14.69 -4.22
C ILE A 101 32.39 -13.37 -3.69
N GLU A 102 33.19 -12.32 -3.60
CA GLU A 102 32.72 -10.98 -3.20
C GLU A 102 31.62 -10.47 -4.13
N MET A 103 31.80 -10.58 -5.45
CA MET A 103 30.75 -10.19 -6.40
C MET A 103 29.46 -10.98 -6.18
N LYS A 104 29.54 -12.29 -5.93
CA LYS A 104 28.35 -13.12 -5.63
C LYS A 104 27.67 -12.69 -4.34
N ILE A 105 28.44 -12.36 -3.29
CA ILE A 105 27.90 -11.83 -2.03
C ILE A 105 27.19 -10.50 -2.26
N GLU A 106 27.79 -9.57 -3.00
CA GLU A 106 27.18 -8.27 -3.27
C GLU A 106 25.90 -8.37 -4.11
N ILE A 107 25.85 -9.28 -5.08
CA ILE A 107 24.63 -9.59 -5.83
C ILE A 107 23.52 -10.08 -4.90
N LYS A 108 23.83 -11.00 -3.98
CA LYS A 108 22.86 -11.54 -3.00
C LYS A 108 22.38 -10.50 -2.01
N LYS A 109 23.26 -9.64 -1.50
CA LYS A 109 22.88 -8.51 -0.64
C LYS A 109 21.93 -7.56 -1.36
N LYS A 110 22.19 -7.27 -2.64
CA LYS A 110 21.32 -6.44 -3.46
C LYS A 110 19.95 -7.09 -3.66
N GLU A 111 19.90 -8.41 -3.84
CA GLU A 111 18.64 -9.16 -3.94
C GLU A 111 17.80 -9.03 -2.66
N LEU A 112 18.42 -9.23 -1.48
CA LEU A 112 17.79 -9.01 -0.18
C LEU A 112 17.23 -7.60 -0.04
N TYR A 113 18.07 -6.58 -0.32
CA TYR A 113 17.65 -5.18 -0.25
C TYR A 113 16.45 -4.87 -1.16
N MET A 114 16.43 -5.42 -2.38
CA MET A 114 15.31 -5.21 -3.30
C MET A 114 14.02 -5.86 -2.80
N GLN A 115 14.10 -7.03 -2.17
CA GLN A 115 12.94 -7.69 -1.55
C GLN A 115 12.41 -6.89 -0.36
N GLU A 116 13.28 -6.43 0.53
CA GLU A 116 12.91 -5.58 1.67
C GLU A 116 12.26 -4.28 1.23
N LYS A 117 12.83 -3.65 0.20
CA LYS A 117 12.29 -2.42 -0.37
C LYS A 117 10.87 -2.65 -0.91
N LEU A 118 10.66 -3.69 -1.70
CA LEU A 118 9.34 -4.04 -2.24
C LEU A 118 8.31 -4.23 -1.12
N ILE A 119 8.67 -4.95 -0.06
CA ILE A 119 7.78 -5.17 1.10
C ILE A 119 7.43 -3.86 1.78
N ASN A 120 8.41 -2.97 1.97
CA ASN A 120 8.18 -1.67 2.59
C ASN A 120 7.32 -0.76 1.71
N ASP A 121 7.54 -0.77 0.40
CA ASP A 121 6.72 -0.01 -0.56
C ASP A 121 5.25 -0.48 -0.47
N ILE A 122 4.99 -1.79 -0.49
CA ILE A 122 3.63 -2.34 -0.33
C ILE A 122 3.00 -1.96 1.02
N LYS A 123 3.78 -1.98 2.11
CA LYS A 123 3.29 -1.55 3.44
C LYS A 123 2.89 -0.08 3.44
N ASN A 124 3.67 0.77 2.79
CA ASN A 124 3.36 2.20 2.68
C ASN A 124 2.08 2.42 1.86
N ASP A 125 1.92 1.70 0.74
CA ASP A 125 0.71 1.78 -0.08
C ASP A 125 -0.54 1.40 0.71
N ILE A 126 -0.48 0.33 1.52
CA ILE A 126 -1.57 -0.06 2.42
C ILE A 126 -1.91 1.07 3.39
N VAL A 127 -0.90 1.67 4.03
CA VAL A 127 -1.10 2.76 4.99
C VAL A 127 -1.75 3.97 4.33
N ASP A 128 -1.36 4.32 3.11
CA ASP A 128 -1.93 5.46 2.40
C ASP A 128 -3.38 5.22 1.96
N LEU A 129 -3.71 4.01 1.50
CA LEU A 129 -5.10 3.60 1.24
C LEU A 129 -5.96 3.62 2.51
N GLU A 130 -5.41 3.23 3.66
CA GLU A 130 -6.10 3.30 4.95
C GLU A 130 -6.40 4.76 5.36
N LYS A 131 -5.46 5.70 5.15
CA LYS A 131 -5.69 7.13 5.37
C LYS A 131 -6.74 7.73 4.43
N GLU A 132 -6.73 7.32 3.15
CA GLU A 132 -7.73 7.75 2.18
C GLU A 132 -9.13 7.27 2.60
N ASN A 133 -9.24 6.00 3.02
CA ASN A 133 -10.48 5.46 3.57
C ASN A 133 -11.00 6.26 4.76
N ASP A 134 -10.14 6.66 5.68
CA ASP A 134 -10.54 7.50 6.82
C ASP A 134 -11.00 8.88 6.39
N THR A 135 -10.41 9.44 5.33
CA THR A 135 -10.87 10.70 4.72
C THR A 135 -12.27 10.54 4.14
N HIS A 136 -12.53 9.46 3.39
CA HIS A 136 -13.86 9.16 2.87
C HIS A 136 -14.90 8.93 3.97
N LYS A 137 -14.56 8.21 5.04
CA LYS A 137 -15.44 8.02 6.21
C LYS A 137 -15.82 9.37 6.84
N LYS A 138 -14.86 10.29 7.00
CA LYS A 138 -15.14 11.64 7.52
C LYS A 138 -16.09 12.41 6.61
N GLN A 139 -15.88 12.35 5.28
CA GLN A 139 -16.80 12.99 4.33
C GLN A 139 -18.21 12.40 4.38
N ILE A 140 -18.34 11.08 4.49
CA ILE A 140 -19.64 10.42 4.66
C ILE A 140 -20.34 10.93 5.93
N LEU A 141 -19.63 11.09 7.05
CA LEU A 141 -20.21 11.61 8.29
C LEU A 141 -20.71 13.05 8.13
N ILE A 142 -19.93 13.93 7.48
CA ILE A 142 -20.33 15.30 7.18
C ILE A 142 -21.59 15.31 6.30
N LEU A 143 -21.58 14.55 5.20
CA LEU A 143 -22.70 14.45 4.27
C LEU A 143 -23.97 13.90 4.92
N LYS A 144 -23.85 12.91 5.82
CA LYS A 144 -24.98 12.39 6.60
C LYS A 144 -25.57 13.46 7.51
N SER A 145 -24.72 14.22 8.22
CA SER A 145 -25.16 15.35 9.04
C SER A 145 -25.85 16.43 8.23
N ASP A 146 -25.30 16.79 7.06
CA ASP A 146 -25.89 17.78 6.15
C ASP A 146 -27.26 17.31 5.64
N LYS A 147 -27.38 16.02 5.30
CA LYS A 147 -28.65 15.42 4.87
C LYS A 147 -29.73 15.53 5.95
N ASP A 148 -29.36 15.25 7.20
CA ASP A 148 -30.28 15.32 8.33
C ASP A 148 -30.70 16.76 8.62
N ASN A 149 -29.80 17.73 8.47
CA ASN A 149 -30.13 19.16 8.55
C ASN A 149 -31.18 19.57 7.50
N PHE A 150 -31.02 19.14 6.24
CA PHE A 150 -32.02 19.42 5.19
C PHE A 150 -33.38 18.76 5.47
N ARG A 151 -33.39 17.54 6.04
CA ARG A 151 -34.63 16.86 6.45
C ARG A 151 -35.33 17.58 7.60
N ASN A 152 -34.59 18.03 8.60
CA ASN A 152 -35.15 18.72 9.76
C ASN A 152 -35.74 20.10 9.40
N VAL A 153 -35.11 20.83 8.47
CA VAL A 153 -35.65 22.10 7.94
C VAL A 153 -36.93 21.91 7.12
N TRP A 154 -37.11 20.73 6.49
CA TRP A 154 -38.29 20.44 5.67
C TRP A 154 -39.49 19.91 6.47
N VAL A 155 -39.26 19.33 7.66
CA VAL A 155 -40.31 18.78 8.53
C VAL A 155 -40.94 19.85 9.46
N GLN A 156 -40.32 21.04 9.57
CA GLN A 156 -40.85 22.20 10.29
C GLN A 156 -41.72 23.08 9.38
#